data_AF-A0A2Z3JNJ1-F1
#
_entry.id   AF-A0A2Z3JNJ1-F1
#
_cell.length_a   1.000
_cell.length_b   1.000
_cell.length_c   1.000
_cell.angle_alpha   90.00
_cell.angle_beta   90.00
_cell.angle_gamma   90.00
#
_symmetry.space_group_name_H-M   'P 1'
#
loop_
_entity.id
_entity.type
_entity.pdbx_description
1 polymer ?
#
loop_
_entity_poly.entity_id
_entity_poly.type
_entity_poly.pdbx_seq_one_letter_code
_entity_poly.pdbx_strand_id
1 'polypeptide(L)'
;MLSGMFTALPLAAGPAQVWSDLYGAVHARYLLRPGAHAWLVASAPAQGQASAEALGRWLAGEGQRLKGQLELLIHDGLLPLDSALRSARFSGVLVVGPALSAGHAVQVPERTVVAPGGLRYRDGGALPAWQAEFALPGAAPTGEQPAASLCAAVGVPVTVCPPERLGEALLGWADRLPHGLAAAR
;
A
#
# COMPACT_ATOMS: atom_id res chain seq x y z
N MET A 1 25.98 -16.01 34.39
CA MET A 1 24.79 -15.14 34.17
C MET A 1 25.29 -13.74 33.87
N LEU A 2 25.27 -13.32 32.61
CA LEU A 2 25.39 -11.92 32.21
C LEU A 2 24.48 -11.72 31.01
N SER A 3 23.20 -11.44 31.31
CA SER A 3 22.25 -10.87 30.37
C SER A 3 22.67 -9.42 30.12
N GLY A 4 23.15 -9.12 28.92
CA GLY A 4 23.57 -7.78 28.53
C GLY A 4 22.96 -7.40 27.19
N MET A 5 21.81 -6.72 27.27
CA MET A 5 21.30 -5.72 26.31
C MET A 5 21.61 -5.93 24.82
N PHE A 6 20.70 -6.59 24.10
CA PHE A 6 20.50 -6.29 22.68
C PHE A 6 19.92 -4.90 22.56
N THR A 7 20.78 -3.89 22.46
CA THR A 7 20.38 -2.58 21.94
C THR A 7 20.06 -2.77 20.47
N ALA A 8 18.77 -2.91 20.15
CA ALA A 8 18.31 -2.89 18.76
C ALA A 8 18.79 -1.55 18.16
N LEU A 9 19.75 -1.63 17.25
CA LEU A 9 20.14 -0.53 16.38
C LEU A 9 18.86 0.10 15.80
N PRO A 10 18.78 1.43 15.66
CA PRO A 10 17.71 2.03 14.86
C PRO A 10 17.84 1.41 13.46
N LEU A 11 16.87 0.56 13.09
CA LEU A 11 16.71 0.11 11.71
C LEU A 11 16.70 1.39 10.88
N ALA A 12 17.70 1.54 10.01
CA ALA A 12 17.75 2.62 9.07
C ALA A 12 16.37 2.77 8.43
N ALA A 13 15.82 3.98 8.40
CA ALA A 13 14.42 4.28 8.00
C ALA A 13 14.16 4.07 6.49
N GLY A 14 14.92 3.19 5.85
CA GLY A 14 14.77 2.76 4.47
C GLY A 14 14.20 1.35 4.37
N PRO A 15 13.81 0.94 3.15
CA PRO A 15 13.33 -0.41 2.91
C PRO A 15 14.45 -1.44 3.15
N ALA A 16 14.07 -2.60 3.70
CA ALA A 16 14.96 -3.76 3.82
C ALA A 16 15.25 -4.41 2.47
N GLN A 17 14.34 -4.25 1.50
CA GLN A 17 14.50 -4.78 0.14
C GLN A 17 13.82 -3.85 -0.87
N VAL A 18 14.48 -3.61 -2.01
CA VAL A 18 13.91 -2.93 -3.17
C VAL A 18 14.15 -3.81 -4.39
N TRP A 19 13.12 -4.01 -5.21
CA TRP A 19 13.21 -4.79 -6.43
C TRP A 19 12.21 -4.30 -7.48
N SER A 20 12.40 -4.72 -8.72
CA SER A 20 11.41 -4.56 -9.78
C SER A 20 10.84 -5.91 -10.16
N ASP A 21 9.54 -5.95 -10.40
CA ASP A 21 8.89 -7.16 -10.90
C ASP A 21 9.02 -7.28 -12.43
N LEU A 22 8.45 -8.36 -12.97
CA LEU A 22 8.49 -8.66 -14.40
C LEU A 22 7.69 -7.66 -15.26
N TYR A 23 6.80 -6.87 -14.66
CA TYR A 23 6.02 -5.83 -15.31
C TYR A 23 6.74 -4.47 -15.27
N GLY A 24 7.83 -4.36 -14.51
CA GLY A 24 8.58 -3.11 -14.29
C GLY A 24 8.04 -2.26 -13.15
N ALA A 25 7.10 -2.78 -12.34
CA ALA A 25 6.68 -2.11 -11.12
C ALA A 25 7.79 -2.19 -10.07
N VAL A 26 7.96 -1.12 -9.29
CA VAL A 26 8.98 -1.02 -8.26
C VAL A 26 8.35 -1.34 -6.91
N HIS A 27 8.96 -2.28 -6.19
CA HIS A 27 8.57 -2.66 -4.85
C HIS A 27 9.64 -2.21 -3.85
N ALA A 28 9.19 -1.75 -2.70
CA ALA A 28 10.03 -1.47 -1.54
C ALA A 28 9.39 -2.08 -0.29
N ARG A 29 10.07 -3.04 0.35
CA ARG A 29 9.58 -3.73 1.55
C ARG A 29 10.28 -3.22 2.79
N TYR A 30 9.49 -2.87 3.79
CA TYR A 30 9.90 -2.42 5.11
C TYR A 30 9.57 -3.51 6.13
N LEU A 31 10.59 -3.97 6.84
CA LEU A 31 10.40 -4.88 7.97
C LEU A 31 10.11 -4.05 9.22
N LEU A 32 8.94 -4.27 9.80
CA LEU A 32 8.49 -3.53 10.98
C LEU A 32 8.70 -4.39 12.23
N ARG A 33 8.02 -4.02 13.32
CA ARG A 33 8.01 -4.86 14.53
C ARG A 33 7.37 -6.22 14.23
N PRO A 34 7.77 -7.30 14.94
CA PRO A 34 7.16 -8.61 14.74
C PRO A 34 5.62 -8.58 14.80
N GLY A 35 4.97 -9.13 13.78
CA GLY A 35 3.53 -9.20 13.63
C GLY A 35 3.13 -10.01 12.39
N ALA A 36 1.89 -10.47 12.34
CA ALA A 36 1.39 -11.31 11.25
C ALA A 36 0.78 -10.51 10.08
N HIS A 37 0.71 -9.19 10.18
CA HIS A 37 0.06 -8.35 9.18
C HIS A 37 0.99 -7.99 8.03
N ALA A 38 0.42 -7.92 6.83
CA ALA A 38 1.08 -7.36 5.66
C ALA A 38 0.26 -6.19 5.14
N TRP A 39 0.91 -5.07 4.87
CA TRP A 39 0.30 -3.83 4.41
C TRP A 39 0.85 -3.51 3.02
N LEU A 40 0.00 -3.06 2.11
CA LEU A 40 0.42 -2.59 0.80
C LEU A 40 0.05 -1.11 0.64
N VAL A 41 0.98 -0.29 0.17
CA VAL A 41 0.74 1.05 -0.33
C VAL A 41 0.94 1.00 -1.84
N ALA A 42 -0.11 1.22 -2.61
CA ALA A 42 -0.09 1.23 -4.06
C ALA A 42 -0.09 2.68 -4.57
N SER A 43 0.93 3.05 -5.35
CA SER A 43 1.11 4.41 -5.88
C SER A 43 1.33 4.40 -7.38
N ALA A 44 0.74 5.39 -8.07
CA ALA A 44 1.12 5.69 -9.44
C ALA A 44 2.54 6.31 -9.50
N PRO A 45 3.24 6.27 -10.65
CA PRO A 45 4.62 6.77 -10.76
C PRO A 45 4.72 8.26 -10.44
N ALA A 46 3.74 9.07 -10.87
CA ALA A 46 3.69 10.50 -10.60
C ALA A 46 3.65 10.86 -9.10
N GLN A 47 3.21 9.92 -8.25
CA GLN A 47 3.12 10.09 -6.80
C GLN A 47 4.13 9.22 -6.04
N GLY A 48 4.94 8.42 -6.76
CA GLY A 48 5.82 7.42 -6.15
C GLY A 48 6.85 8.03 -5.20
N GLN A 49 7.50 9.12 -5.62
CA GLN A 49 8.46 9.84 -4.78
C GLN A 49 7.80 10.42 -3.52
N ALA A 50 6.69 11.15 -3.68
CA ALA A 50 5.97 11.74 -2.56
C ALA A 50 5.50 10.68 -1.55
N SER A 51 5.06 9.52 -2.05
CA SER A 51 4.65 8.38 -1.22
C SER A 51 5.83 7.78 -0.46
N ALA A 52 6.96 7.56 -1.13
CA ALA A 52 8.18 7.04 -0.50
C ALA A 52 8.71 7.99 0.59
N GLU A 53 8.73 9.31 0.33
CA GLU A 53 9.15 10.33 1.28
C GLU A 53 8.20 10.44 2.48
N ALA A 54 6.88 10.39 2.24
CA ALA A 54 5.88 10.39 3.30
C ALA A 54 6.02 9.16 4.22
N LEU A 55 6.17 7.96 3.62
CA LEU A 55 6.39 6.73 4.37
C LEU A 55 7.70 6.76 5.15
N GLY A 56 8.81 7.19 4.53
CA GLY A 56 10.11 7.27 5.21
C GLY A 56 10.07 8.19 6.43
N ARG A 57 9.48 9.38 6.29
CA ARG A 57 9.29 10.31 7.42
C ARG A 57 8.42 9.74 8.52
N TRP A 58 7.30 9.11 8.16
CA TRP A 58 6.39 8.53 9.14
C TRP A 58 7.01 7.30 9.86
N LEU A 59 7.71 6.42 9.14
CA LEU A 59 8.41 5.26 9.70
C LEU A 59 9.54 5.64 10.65
N ALA A 60 10.19 6.79 10.44
CA ALA A 60 11.17 7.33 11.38
C ALA A 60 10.55 7.79 12.70
N GLY A 61 9.25 8.07 12.74
CA GLY A 61 8.49 8.51 13.91
C GLY A 61 7.42 7.50 14.35
N GLU A 62 6.15 7.89 14.25
CA GLU A 62 5.01 7.09 14.75
C GLU A 62 4.87 5.71 14.10
N GLY A 63 5.36 5.56 12.87
CA GLY A 63 5.32 4.29 12.14
C GLY A 63 6.13 3.17 12.78
N GLN A 64 7.02 3.47 13.72
CA GLN A 64 7.69 2.46 14.54
C GLN A 64 6.72 1.63 15.40
N ARG A 65 5.46 2.06 15.57
CA ARG A 65 4.42 1.31 16.28
C ARG A 65 3.76 0.23 15.41
N LEU A 66 3.85 0.35 14.08
CA LEU A 66 3.22 -0.59 13.16
C LEU A 66 3.91 -1.96 13.26
N LYS A 67 3.12 -3.04 13.20
CA LYS A 67 3.61 -4.42 13.27
C LYS A 67 3.41 -5.14 11.94
N GLY A 68 4.30 -6.10 11.68
CA GLY A 68 4.31 -6.95 10.50
C GLY A 68 5.24 -6.43 9.41
N GLN A 69 4.76 -6.39 8.18
CA GLN A 69 5.51 -5.93 7.01
C GLN A 69 4.70 -4.89 6.23
N LEU A 70 5.39 -3.88 5.71
CA LEU A 70 4.82 -2.86 4.84
C LEU A 70 5.52 -2.93 3.49
N GLU A 71 4.75 -2.88 2.41
CA GLU A 71 5.27 -2.83 1.06
C GLU A 71 4.74 -1.57 0.36
N LEU A 72 5.63 -0.82 -0.28
CA LEU A 72 5.28 0.23 -1.24
C LEU A 72 5.44 -0.35 -2.64
N LEU A 73 4.37 -0.30 -3.43
CA LEU A 73 4.34 -0.68 -4.84
C LEU A 73 4.10 0.58 -5.69
N ILE A 74 5.08 0.91 -6.53
CA ILE A 74 4.94 1.94 -7.56
C ILE A 74 4.70 1.23 -8.89
N HIS A 75 3.52 1.41 -9.48
CA HIS A 75 3.08 0.66 -10.66
C HIS A 75 2.45 1.56 -11.71
N ASP A 76 2.66 1.22 -12.99
CA ASP A 76 1.91 1.79 -14.13
C ASP A 76 0.98 0.73 -14.69
N GLY A 77 -0.33 1.03 -14.70
CA GLY A 77 -1.37 0.08 -15.05
C GLY A 77 -1.87 -0.76 -13.89
N LEU A 78 -2.82 -1.64 -14.15
CA LEU A 78 -3.53 -2.40 -13.11
C LEU A 78 -3.02 -3.82 -12.94
N LEU A 79 -2.54 -4.45 -14.01
CA LEU A 79 -2.04 -5.82 -13.94
C LEU A 79 -0.88 -6.03 -12.94
N PRO A 80 0.09 -5.11 -12.77
CA PRO A 80 1.13 -5.29 -11.75
C PRO A 80 0.56 -5.30 -10.33
N LEU A 81 -0.42 -4.44 -10.06
CA LEU A 81 -1.13 -4.43 -8.78
C LEU A 81 -1.95 -5.71 -8.60
N ASP A 82 -2.69 -6.18 -9.61
CA ASP A 82 -3.44 -7.45 -9.55
C ASP A 82 -2.51 -8.63 -9.24
N SER A 83 -1.37 -8.70 -9.93
CA SER A 83 -0.35 -9.71 -9.70
C SER A 83 0.18 -9.67 -8.26
N ALA A 84 0.48 -8.48 -7.73
CA ALA A 84 0.94 -8.34 -6.35
C ALA A 84 -0.13 -8.80 -5.34
N LEU A 85 -1.38 -8.38 -5.52
CA LEU A 85 -2.51 -8.74 -4.64
C LEU A 85 -2.83 -10.24 -4.66
N ARG A 86 -2.59 -10.93 -5.78
CA ARG A 86 -2.78 -12.39 -5.87
C ARG A 86 -1.60 -13.19 -5.35
N SER A 87 -0.40 -12.61 -5.37
CA SER A 87 0.84 -13.29 -4.95
C SER A 87 1.06 -13.27 -3.43
N ALA A 88 0.42 -12.34 -2.72
CA ALA A 88 0.55 -12.20 -1.28
C ALA A 88 -0.79 -11.83 -0.64
N ARG A 89 -0.99 -12.29 0.60
CA ARG A 89 -2.16 -11.90 1.39
C ARG A 89 -1.85 -10.62 2.16
N PHE A 90 -2.54 -9.54 1.83
CA PHE A 90 -2.47 -8.28 2.57
C PHE A 90 -3.64 -8.16 3.54
N SER A 91 -3.37 -7.60 4.73
CA SER A 91 -4.38 -7.19 5.71
C SER A 91 -5.20 -5.99 5.22
N GLY A 92 -4.62 -5.20 4.31
CA GLY A 92 -5.21 -3.98 3.77
C GLY A 92 -4.31 -3.32 2.74
N VAL A 93 -4.93 -2.58 1.83
CA VAL A 93 -4.24 -1.80 0.79
C VAL A 93 -4.59 -0.33 0.95
N LEU A 94 -3.56 0.52 1.01
CA LEU A 94 -3.71 1.95 0.84
C LEU A 94 -3.40 2.30 -0.61
N VAL A 95 -4.38 2.85 -1.32
CA VAL A 95 -4.19 3.36 -2.67
C VAL A 95 -3.93 4.86 -2.59
N VAL A 96 -2.84 5.32 -3.19
CA VAL A 96 -2.48 6.73 -3.20
C VAL A 96 -3.34 7.47 -4.21
N GLY A 97 -4.01 8.52 -3.76
CA GLY A 97 -4.92 9.35 -4.56
C GLY A 97 -5.69 10.36 -3.71
N PRO A 98 -6.64 11.11 -4.27
CA PRO A 98 -7.54 11.95 -3.47
C PRO A 98 -8.23 11.12 -2.39
N ALA A 99 -8.44 11.68 -1.19
CA ALA A 99 -9.13 10.96 -0.13
C ALA A 99 -10.60 10.71 -0.53
N LEU A 100 -10.97 9.44 -0.65
CA LEU A 100 -12.28 8.99 -1.14
C LEU A 100 -12.87 7.93 -0.20
N SER A 101 -14.17 8.02 0.05
CA SER A 101 -14.90 7.05 0.87
C SER A 101 -15.43 5.87 0.05
N ALA A 102 -15.69 6.06 -1.24
CA ALA A 102 -16.20 5.03 -2.15
C ALA A 102 -15.90 5.39 -3.61
N GLY A 103 -16.19 4.46 -4.52
CA GLY A 103 -16.21 4.74 -5.95
C GLY A 103 -17.15 3.82 -6.72
N HIS A 104 -17.59 4.30 -7.87
CA HIS A 104 -18.48 3.56 -8.75
C HIS A 104 -17.73 2.50 -9.55
N ALA A 105 -18.46 1.62 -10.23
CA ALA A 105 -17.87 0.72 -11.21
C ALA A 105 -17.24 1.55 -12.33
N VAL A 106 -16.05 1.16 -12.79
CA VAL A 106 -15.29 1.90 -13.79
C VAL A 106 -14.93 0.98 -14.96
N GLN A 107 -14.95 1.55 -16.16
CA GLN A 107 -14.41 0.89 -17.35
C GLN A 107 -13.05 1.50 -17.66
N VAL A 108 -12.00 0.71 -17.47
CA VAL A 108 -10.65 1.12 -17.86
C VAL A 108 -10.43 0.71 -19.32
N PRO A 109 -9.99 1.62 -20.21
CA PRO A 109 -9.70 1.28 -21.59
C PRO A 109 -8.69 0.13 -21.67
N GLU A 110 -9.02 -0.92 -22.42
CA GLU A 110 -8.09 -2.02 -22.65
C GLU A 110 -6.92 -1.54 -23.51
N ARG A 111 -5.70 -1.85 -23.06
CA ARG A 111 -4.47 -1.54 -23.79
C ARG A 111 -3.50 -2.72 -23.74
N THR A 112 -2.64 -2.81 -24.75
CA THR A 112 -1.47 -3.70 -24.71
C THR A 112 -0.28 -2.90 -24.21
N VAL A 113 0.38 -3.38 -23.16
CA VAL A 113 1.56 -2.77 -22.57
C VAL A 113 2.79 -3.64 -22.86
N VAL A 114 3.94 -3.01 -23.05
CA VAL A 114 5.24 -3.67 -23.15
C VAL A 114 6.07 -3.27 -21.94
N ALA A 115 6.33 -4.20 -21.03
CA ALA A 115 7.15 -3.98 -19.85
C ALA A 115 8.62 -3.71 -20.25
N PRO A 116 9.43 -3.08 -19.36
CA PRO A 116 10.86 -2.87 -19.61
C PRO A 116 11.64 -4.15 -19.95
N GLY A 117 11.24 -5.29 -19.39
CA GLY A 117 11.81 -6.61 -19.70
C GLY A 117 11.32 -7.25 -21.00
N GLY A 118 10.51 -6.55 -21.80
CA GLY A 118 9.96 -7.03 -23.08
C GLY A 118 8.68 -7.87 -22.97
N LEU A 119 8.18 -8.15 -21.76
CA LEU A 119 6.89 -8.83 -21.59
C LEU A 119 5.76 -7.98 -22.19
N ARG A 120 4.88 -8.62 -22.96
CA ARG A 120 3.67 -8.01 -23.49
C ARG A 120 2.46 -8.52 -22.73
N TYR A 121 1.60 -7.62 -22.25
CA TYR A 121 0.39 -7.98 -21.52
C TYR A 121 -0.78 -7.05 -21.85
N ARG A 122 -2.00 -7.50 -21.54
CA ARG A 122 -3.21 -6.69 -21.61
C ARG A 122 -3.52 -6.10 -20.24
N ASP A 123 -3.92 -4.84 -20.25
CA ASP A 123 -4.24 -4.07 -19.05
C ASP A 123 -5.56 -3.31 -19.28
N GLY A 124 -6.31 -3.07 -18.21
CA GLY A 124 -7.65 -2.48 -18.27
C GLY A 124 -8.79 -3.50 -18.22
N GLY A 125 -10.00 -3.05 -18.51
CA GLY A 125 -11.22 -3.84 -18.39
C GLY A 125 -12.25 -3.23 -17.43
N ALA A 126 -13.35 -3.94 -17.23
CA ALA A 126 -14.41 -3.55 -16.31
C ALA A 126 -14.03 -3.88 -14.87
N LEU A 127 -14.20 -2.92 -13.96
CA LEU A 127 -13.96 -3.09 -12.53
C LEU A 127 -15.20 -2.69 -11.72
N PRO A 128 -15.47 -3.36 -10.59
CA PRO A 128 -16.65 -3.11 -9.79
C PRO A 128 -16.58 -1.77 -9.05
N ALA A 129 -17.72 -1.37 -8.50
CA ALA A 129 -17.77 -0.36 -7.46
C ALA A 129 -17.00 -0.84 -6.21
N TRP A 130 -16.53 0.11 -5.41
CA TRP A 130 -15.78 -0.18 -4.20
C TRP A 130 -16.18 0.76 -3.07
N GLN A 131 -15.92 0.30 -1.84
CA GLN A 131 -16.15 1.04 -0.61
C GLN A 131 -14.85 1.02 0.19
N ALA A 132 -14.44 2.16 0.73
CA ALA A 132 -13.29 2.21 1.62
C ALA A 132 -13.59 1.41 2.90
N GLU A 133 -12.62 0.63 3.39
CA GLU A 133 -12.69 -0.06 4.68
C GLU A 133 -12.95 0.94 5.81
N PHE A 134 -12.33 2.11 5.71
CA PHE A 134 -12.71 3.30 6.46
C PHE A 134 -12.36 4.56 5.66
N ALA A 135 -13.14 5.61 5.89
CA ALA A 135 -12.88 6.92 5.33
C ALA A 135 -12.06 7.77 6.29
N LEU A 136 -11.08 8.49 5.75
CA LEU A 136 -10.39 9.53 6.48
C LEU A 136 -11.30 10.75 6.70
N PRO A 137 -11.16 11.50 7.81
CA PRO A 137 -11.88 12.75 8.00
C PRO A 137 -11.71 13.71 6.80
N GLY A 138 -12.81 14.22 6.26
CA GLY A 138 -12.80 15.10 5.09
C GLY A 138 -12.62 14.40 3.73
N ALA A 139 -12.65 13.07 3.68
CA ALA A 139 -12.69 12.35 2.41
C ALA A 139 -13.96 12.69 1.63
N ALA A 140 -13.83 12.87 0.32
CA ALA A 140 -15.01 13.04 -0.54
C ALA A 140 -15.82 11.72 -0.56
N PRO A 141 -17.15 11.80 -0.73
CA PRO A 141 -18.01 10.62 -0.62
C PRO A 141 -17.75 9.61 -1.73
N THR A 142 -17.52 10.08 -2.95
CA THR A 142 -17.37 9.22 -4.14
C THR A 142 -16.32 9.78 -5.09
N GLY A 143 -15.59 8.90 -5.77
CA GLY A 143 -14.71 9.26 -6.88
C GLY A 143 -14.22 8.03 -7.65
N GLU A 144 -13.67 8.25 -8.84
CA GLU A 144 -13.05 7.17 -9.61
C GLU A 144 -11.64 6.89 -9.08
N GLN A 145 -11.38 5.61 -8.77
CA GLN A 145 -10.04 5.15 -8.43
C GLN A 145 -9.88 3.69 -8.87
N PRO A 146 -9.41 3.43 -10.11
CA PRO A 146 -9.32 2.08 -10.66
C PRO A 146 -8.50 1.09 -9.82
N ALA A 147 -7.42 1.54 -9.16
CA ALA A 147 -6.64 0.68 -8.27
C ALA A 147 -7.45 0.21 -7.04
N ALA A 148 -8.37 1.05 -6.53
CA ALA A 148 -9.26 0.68 -5.44
C ALA A 148 -10.39 -0.25 -5.91
N SER A 149 -10.95 0.00 -7.10
CA SER A 149 -11.88 -0.93 -7.75
C SER A 149 -11.25 -2.31 -7.98
N LEU A 150 -9.97 -2.38 -8.33
CA LEU A 150 -9.24 -3.63 -8.46
C LEU A 150 -9.10 -4.35 -7.11
N CYS A 151 -8.79 -3.63 -6.02
CA CYS A 151 -8.75 -4.23 -4.68
C CYS A 151 -10.10 -4.86 -4.32
N ALA A 152 -11.21 -4.17 -4.62
CA ALA A 152 -12.55 -4.70 -4.42
C ALA A 152 -12.83 -5.95 -5.29
N ALA A 153 -12.38 -5.97 -6.55
CA ALA A 153 -12.50 -7.13 -7.43
C ALA A 153 -11.75 -8.37 -6.90
N VAL A 154 -10.61 -8.16 -6.22
CA VAL A 154 -9.81 -9.23 -5.60
C VAL A 154 -10.33 -9.59 -4.19
N GLY A 155 -11.20 -8.77 -3.61
CA GLY A 155 -11.74 -8.95 -2.25
C GLY A 155 -10.76 -8.55 -1.15
N VAL A 156 -9.84 -7.62 -1.43
CA VAL A 156 -8.90 -7.07 -0.45
C VAL A 156 -9.46 -5.73 0.04
N PRO A 157 -9.58 -5.51 1.35
CA PRO A 157 -10.07 -4.24 1.84
C PRO A 157 -9.10 -3.12 1.47
N VAL A 158 -9.65 -1.94 1.17
CA VAL A 158 -8.91 -0.80 0.59
C VAL A 158 -9.27 0.52 1.27
N THR A 159 -8.32 1.44 1.37
CA THR A 159 -8.56 2.85 1.71
C THR A 159 -7.79 3.73 0.71
N VAL A 160 -8.39 4.83 0.27
CA VAL A 160 -7.74 5.78 -0.65
C VAL A 160 -7.38 7.06 0.11
N CYS A 161 -6.11 7.46 0.03
CA CYS A 161 -5.62 8.65 0.70
C CYS A 161 -4.46 9.31 -0.03
N PRO A 162 -4.27 10.63 0.13
CA PRO A 162 -3.14 11.31 -0.49
C PRO A 162 -1.84 10.96 0.25
N PRO A 163 -0.67 11.16 -0.39
CA PRO A 163 0.63 10.79 0.20
C PRO A 163 0.84 11.32 1.62
N GLU A 164 0.48 12.58 1.86
CA GLU A 164 0.65 13.26 3.15
C GLU A 164 -0.19 12.68 4.29
N ARG A 165 -1.19 11.83 3.99
CA ARG A 165 -2.05 11.16 4.98
C ARG A 165 -1.81 9.65 5.09
N LEU A 166 -0.78 9.12 4.42
CA LEU A 166 -0.45 7.69 4.50
C LEU A 166 -0.23 7.20 5.93
N GLY A 167 0.46 7.99 6.76
CA GLY A 167 0.71 7.64 8.16
C GLY A 167 -0.57 7.54 8.99
N GLU A 168 -1.47 8.52 8.84
CA GLU A 168 -2.78 8.54 9.50
C GLU A 168 -3.61 7.31 9.09
N ALA A 169 -3.65 7.01 7.79
CA ALA A 169 -4.38 5.86 7.28
C ALA A 169 -3.80 4.53 7.78
N LEU A 170 -2.47 4.35 7.74
CA LEU A 170 -1.82 3.13 8.25
C LEU A 170 -2.11 2.93 9.75
N LEU A 171 -2.03 3.98 10.56
CA LEU A 171 -2.35 3.91 11.99
C LEU A 171 -3.83 3.60 12.22
N GLY A 172 -4.73 4.32 11.54
CA GLY A 172 -6.17 4.12 11.66
C GLY A 172 -6.62 2.71 11.28
N TRP A 173 -5.94 2.09 10.31
CA TRP A 173 -6.17 0.70 9.96
C TRP A 173 -5.62 -0.26 11.01
N ALA A 174 -4.35 -0.10 11.37
CA ALA A 174 -3.67 -0.99 12.29
C ALA A 174 -4.30 -1.00 13.69
N ASP A 175 -4.92 0.10 14.11
CA ASP A 175 -5.67 0.21 15.36
C ASP A 175 -6.97 -0.63 15.37
N ARG A 176 -7.55 -0.88 14.19
CA ARG A 176 -8.76 -1.72 14.03
C ARG A 176 -8.47 -3.21 13.97
N LEU A 177 -7.21 -3.60 13.76
CA LEU A 177 -6.82 -5.01 13.68
C LEU A 177 -6.19 -5.49 14.98
N PRO A 178 -6.59 -6.67 15.50
CA PRO A 178 -5.95 -7.26 16.66
C PRO A 178 -4.44 -7.38 16.42
N HIS A 179 -3.64 -6.83 17.33
CA HIS A 179 -2.18 -6.86 17.26
C HIS A 179 -1.56 -6.11 16.06
N GLY A 180 -2.29 -5.21 15.39
CA GLY A 180 -1.78 -4.36 14.32
C GLY A 180 -0.79 -3.29 14.77
N LEU A 181 -0.94 -2.81 16.01
CA LEU A 181 -0.04 -1.86 16.65
C LEU A 181 0.68 -2.45 17.87
N ALA A 182 1.89 -1.97 18.13
CA ALA A 182 2.53 -2.10 19.43
C ALA A 182 1.90 -1.12 20.44
N ALA A 183 1.89 -1.51 21.71
CA ALA A 183 1.45 -0.63 22.80
C ALA A 183 2.26 0.67 22.79
N ALA A 184 1.58 1.81 22.99
CA ALA A 184 2.26 3.08 23.22
C ALA A 184 3.11 2.94 24.49
N ARG A 185 4.39 3.32 24.38
CA ARG A 185 5.30 3.40 25.52
C ARG A 185 5.28 4.81 26.09
#